data_AF-A0A316C5U2-F1
#
_entry.id   AF-A0A316C5U2-F1
#
_cell.length_a   1.000
_cell.length_b   1.000
_cell.length_c   1.000
_cell.angle_alpha   90.00
_cell.angle_beta   90.00
_cell.angle_gamma   90.00
#
_symmetry.space_group_name_H-M   'P 1'
#
loop_
_entity.id
_entity.type
_entity.pdbx_description
1 polymer ?
#
loop_
_entity_poly.entity_id
_entity_poly.type
_entity_poly.pdbx_seq_one_letter_code
_entity_poly.pdbx_strand_id
1 'polypeptide(L)'
;MSASEKSTHKAPSSALMRLAAAGAGVLMIAAAGAFYHASRMTQPQTVGEVYRVEVGARACEPNAITVAAGRNTFEIHNASDRPVEWEILSGVMVVAERENIAPGFRQTLTANLAPGSYEITCGLLSNPRGTLTVTPSEAYAAAAARPTLKAFIGPLSEYKVYLAMQGSALVSSVTALAEAIEAGDLEQARSLYQAARTPYNRIEAVTDRISDLKNAIDPVADYLEKREEDPAFTGFHRIEYGLFSAGSTDGLAPVAEKLVADVTALKQRLREMKLGPEDLANSAANLATRLAEGPASHGASRYAGTDLAELSDNLDGLAKMAGLLKPVLSEAAPDVARDVDEKLSATRTALDTFKGANGFPTFDKVDEAARKALAKSFEDLAAALSRINQAVGLG
;
A
#
# COMPACT_ATOMS: atom_id res chain seq x y z
N MET A 1 40.95 -12.02 51.94
CA MET A 1 39.87 -12.12 52.94
C MET A 1 38.57 -11.82 52.20
N SER A 2 37.74 -12.84 52.01
CA SER A 2 36.50 -12.78 51.24
C SER A 2 35.34 -12.62 52.22
N ALA A 3 34.53 -11.57 52.08
CA ALA A 3 33.30 -11.39 52.83
C ALA A 3 32.12 -11.67 51.89
N SER A 4 31.40 -12.75 52.19
CA SER A 4 30.21 -13.20 51.47
C SER A 4 28.99 -12.47 52.04
N GLU A 5 28.38 -11.58 51.27
CA GLU A 5 27.08 -11.00 51.58
C GLU A 5 25.96 -12.01 51.26
N LYS A 6 25.28 -12.49 52.31
CA LYS A 6 24.05 -13.29 52.17
C LYS A 6 22.86 -12.36 51.96
N SER A 7 22.35 -12.29 50.74
CA SER A 7 21.05 -11.69 50.45
C SER A 7 19.93 -12.64 50.86
N THR A 8 19.17 -12.27 51.91
CA THR A 8 17.94 -12.96 52.31
C THR A 8 16.77 -12.45 51.48
N HIS A 9 16.35 -13.20 50.47
CA HIS A 9 15.08 -12.95 49.78
C HIS A 9 13.90 -13.31 50.69
N LYS A 10 13.10 -12.30 51.05
CA LYS A 10 11.86 -12.44 51.81
C LYS A 10 10.80 -13.06 50.89
N ALA A 11 10.22 -14.18 51.29
CA ALA A 11 9.15 -14.84 50.53
C ALA A 11 7.95 -13.88 50.35
N PRO A 12 7.36 -13.80 49.13
CA PRO A 12 6.24 -12.90 48.87
C PRO A 12 5.02 -13.29 49.71
N SER A 13 4.28 -12.30 50.19
CA SER A 13 3.10 -12.53 51.03
C SER A 13 1.99 -13.24 50.25
N SER A 14 1.20 -14.07 50.95
CA SER A 14 0.11 -14.87 50.37
C SER A 14 -0.96 -14.02 49.65
N ALA A 15 -1.09 -12.75 50.02
CA ALA A 15 -1.97 -11.78 49.37
C ALA A 15 -1.48 -11.38 47.96
N LEU A 16 -0.17 -11.14 47.79
CA LEU A 16 0.44 -10.85 46.49
C LEU A 16 0.33 -12.04 45.53
N MET A 17 0.46 -13.27 46.06
CA MET A 17 0.33 -14.49 45.26
C MET A 17 -1.11 -14.72 44.77
N ARG A 18 -2.12 -14.38 45.59
CA ARG A 18 -3.55 -14.44 45.22
C ARG A 18 -3.94 -13.38 44.18
N LEU A 19 -3.40 -12.17 44.30
CA LEU A 19 -3.60 -11.11 43.31
C LEU A 19 -2.96 -11.44 41.96
N ALA A 20 -1.75 -12.03 41.96
CA ALA A 20 -1.10 -12.50 40.75
C ALA A 20 -1.89 -13.62 40.06
N ALA A 21 -2.43 -14.58 40.82
CA ALA A 21 -3.28 -15.65 40.28
C ALA A 21 -4.59 -15.13 39.69
N ALA A 22 -5.23 -14.14 40.34
CA ALA A 22 -6.43 -13.49 39.82
C ALA A 22 -6.15 -12.71 38.52
N GLY A 23 -5.02 -11.99 38.47
CA GLY A 23 -4.58 -11.28 37.27
C GLY A 23 -4.30 -12.21 36.08
N ALA A 24 -3.67 -13.36 36.32
CA ALA A 24 -3.45 -14.38 35.30
C ALA A 24 -4.77 -14.97 34.76
N GLY A 25 -5.77 -15.17 35.64
CA GLY A 25 -7.11 -15.63 35.23
C GLY A 25 -7.82 -14.64 34.31
N VAL A 26 -7.76 -13.35 34.60
CA VAL A 26 -8.36 -12.29 33.75
C VAL A 26 -7.68 -12.21 32.39
N LEU A 27 -6.35 -12.31 32.35
CA LEU A 27 -5.57 -12.31 31.09
C LEU A 27 -5.92 -13.51 30.21
N MET A 28 -6.09 -14.71 30.79
CA MET A 28 -6.49 -15.91 30.04
C MET A 28 -7.88 -15.77 29.42
N ILE A 29 -8.84 -15.16 30.14
CA ILE A 29 -10.19 -14.92 29.63
C ILE A 29 -10.17 -13.87 28.50
N ALA A 30 -9.40 -12.80 28.66
CA ALA A 30 -9.23 -11.79 27.61
C ALA A 30 -8.57 -12.37 26.35
N ALA A 31 -7.55 -13.21 26.50
CA ALA A 31 -6.89 -13.89 25.40
C ALA A 31 -7.83 -14.86 24.67
N ALA A 32 -8.65 -15.63 25.40
CA ALA A 32 -9.65 -16.52 24.82
C ALA A 32 -10.74 -15.73 24.07
N GLY A 33 -11.18 -14.59 24.61
CA GLY A 33 -12.12 -13.68 23.94
C GLY A 33 -11.55 -13.08 22.66
N ALA A 34 -10.30 -12.61 22.69
CA ALA A 34 -9.59 -12.10 21.51
C ALA A 34 -9.40 -13.20 20.45
N PHE A 35 -9.03 -14.42 20.86
CA PHE A 35 -8.90 -15.57 19.96
C PHE A 35 -10.23 -15.96 19.33
N TYR A 36 -11.31 -16.01 20.11
CA TYR A 36 -12.65 -16.30 19.61
C TYR A 36 -13.13 -15.24 18.61
N HIS A 37 -12.89 -13.97 18.91
CA HIS A 37 -13.22 -12.86 18.01
C HIS A 37 -12.40 -12.91 16.72
N ALA A 38 -11.08 -13.13 16.81
CA ALA A 38 -10.21 -13.33 15.66
C ALA A 38 -10.62 -14.55 14.82
N SER A 39 -11.01 -15.67 15.45
CA SER A 39 -11.46 -16.87 14.76
C SER A 39 -12.79 -16.68 14.01
N ARG A 40 -13.64 -15.74 14.46
CA ARG A 40 -14.89 -15.39 13.78
C ARG A 40 -14.70 -14.34 12.67
N MET A 41 -13.65 -13.55 12.74
CA MET A 41 -13.28 -12.57 11.69
C MET A 41 -12.45 -13.19 10.56
N THR A 42 -11.85 -14.36 10.80
CA THR A 42 -11.17 -15.12 9.75
C THR A 42 -12.24 -15.92 8.99
N GLN A 43 -12.65 -15.45 7.81
CA GLN A 43 -13.43 -16.29 6.92
C GLN A 43 -12.61 -17.55 6.62
N PRO A 44 -13.12 -18.77 6.87
CA PRO A 44 -12.45 -19.96 6.38
C PRO A 44 -12.32 -19.79 4.86
N GLN A 45 -11.08 -19.80 4.37
CA GLN A 45 -10.80 -19.97 2.95
C GLN A 45 -11.67 -21.15 2.51
N THR A 46 -12.61 -20.92 1.60
CA THR A 46 -13.41 -21.99 1.03
C THR A 46 -12.43 -22.98 0.41
N VAL A 47 -12.18 -24.09 1.10
CA VAL A 47 -11.45 -25.21 0.52
C VAL A 47 -12.32 -25.61 -0.67
N GLY A 48 -11.81 -25.37 -1.89
CA GLY A 48 -12.53 -25.71 -3.12
C GLY A 48 -13.00 -27.16 -3.09
N GLU A 49 -13.99 -27.47 -3.92
CA GLU A 49 -14.51 -28.83 -4.08
C GLU A 49 -13.34 -29.84 -4.22
N VAL A 50 -13.34 -30.88 -3.39
CA VAL A 50 -12.33 -31.94 -3.42
C VAL A 50 -12.86 -33.09 -4.24
N TYR A 51 -12.22 -33.35 -5.39
CA TYR A 51 -12.58 -34.45 -6.29
C TYR A 51 -11.93 -35.74 -5.81
N ARG A 52 -12.74 -36.71 -5.39
CA ARG A 52 -12.23 -38.01 -4.93
C ARG A 52 -12.01 -38.95 -6.09
N VAL A 53 -10.85 -39.60 -6.12
CA VAL A 53 -10.47 -40.57 -7.15
C VAL A 53 -9.97 -41.84 -6.46
N GLU A 54 -10.63 -42.96 -6.73
CA GLU A 54 -10.22 -44.27 -6.26
C GLU A 54 -9.40 -44.96 -7.36
N VAL A 55 -8.14 -45.29 -7.07
CA VAL A 55 -7.22 -45.93 -8.00
C VAL A 55 -7.19 -47.43 -7.71
N GLY A 56 -7.92 -48.21 -8.52
CA GLY A 56 -7.94 -49.67 -8.44
C GLY A 56 -6.81 -50.31 -9.26
N ALA A 57 -6.83 -51.64 -9.36
CA ALA A 57 -5.77 -52.40 -10.04
C ALA A 57 -5.68 -52.13 -11.57
N ARG A 58 -6.80 -51.76 -12.21
CA ARG A 58 -6.91 -51.64 -13.68
C ARG A 58 -7.50 -50.32 -14.19
N ALA A 59 -8.17 -49.54 -13.33
CA ALA A 59 -8.85 -48.31 -13.69
C ALA A 59 -9.06 -47.42 -12.45
N CYS A 60 -9.35 -46.14 -12.66
CA CYS A 60 -9.83 -45.25 -11.61
C CYS A 60 -11.36 -45.24 -11.54
N GLU A 61 -11.90 -44.91 -10.38
CA GLU A 61 -13.29 -44.51 -10.21
C GLU A 61 -13.37 -43.13 -9.55
N PRO A 62 -13.95 -42.12 -10.23
CA PRO A 62 -14.35 -42.11 -11.64
C PRO A 62 -13.13 -42.16 -12.59
N ASN A 63 -13.31 -42.72 -13.79
CA ASN A 63 -12.31 -42.68 -14.87
C ASN A 63 -12.51 -41.50 -15.85
N ALA A 64 -13.57 -40.72 -15.66
CA ALA A 64 -13.86 -39.50 -16.40
C ALA A 64 -14.27 -38.42 -15.40
N ILE A 65 -13.51 -37.33 -15.36
CA ILE A 65 -13.71 -36.23 -14.41
C ILE A 65 -13.94 -34.94 -15.19
N THR A 66 -14.88 -34.13 -14.73
CA THR A 66 -15.08 -32.77 -15.25
C THR A 66 -14.94 -31.77 -14.12
N VAL A 67 -14.09 -30.76 -14.30
CA VAL A 67 -13.85 -29.69 -13.33
C VAL A 67 -13.87 -28.33 -14.02
N ALA A 68 -14.06 -27.26 -13.25
CA ALA A 68 -13.90 -25.90 -13.77
C ALA A 68 -12.41 -25.52 -13.84
N ALA A 69 -12.03 -24.70 -14.82
CA ALA A 69 -10.68 -24.15 -14.91
C ALA A 69 -10.31 -23.34 -13.66
N GLY A 70 -9.04 -23.40 -13.27
CA GLY A 70 -8.55 -22.84 -12.02
C GLY A 70 -7.95 -23.88 -11.07
N ARG A 71 -7.84 -23.52 -9.80
CA ARG A 71 -7.23 -24.35 -8.76
C ARG A 71 -8.21 -25.45 -8.32
N ASN A 72 -7.88 -26.69 -8.64
CA ASN A 72 -8.65 -27.89 -8.31
C ASN A 72 -7.85 -28.79 -7.37
N THR A 73 -8.54 -29.46 -6.45
CA THR A 73 -7.93 -30.39 -5.49
C THR A 73 -8.51 -31.78 -5.67
N PHE A 74 -7.64 -32.77 -5.82
CA PHE A 74 -7.98 -34.18 -5.98
C PHE A 74 -7.51 -34.95 -4.74
N GLU A 75 -8.38 -35.79 -4.18
CA GLU A 75 -8.04 -36.75 -3.14
C GLU A 75 -7.95 -38.14 -3.78
N ILE A 76 -6.73 -38.63 -3.90
CA ILE A 76 -6.40 -39.90 -4.54
C ILE A 76 -6.32 -40.98 -3.47
N HIS A 77 -7.19 -41.98 -3.54
CA HIS A 77 -7.19 -43.17 -2.69
C HIS A 77 -6.65 -44.36 -3.46
N ASN A 78 -5.58 -45.00 -2.97
CA ASN A 78 -5.08 -46.23 -3.57
C ASN A 78 -5.87 -47.44 -3.04
N ALA A 79 -6.76 -47.98 -3.86
CA ALA A 79 -7.53 -49.20 -3.59
C ALA A 79 -6.93 -50.46 -4.24
N SER A 80 -5.71 -50.36 -4.76
CA SER A 80 -4.96 -51.49 -5.31
C SER A 80 -4.07 -52.17 -4.26
N ASP A 81 -3.41 -53.25 -4.65
CA ASP A 81 -2.49 -54.04 -3.83
C ASP A 81 -1.02 -53.61 -3.92
N ARG A 82 -0.73 -52.54 -4.67
CA ARG A 82 0.63 -52.06 -4.96
C ARG A 82 0.73 -50.54 -4.82
N PRO A 83 1.92 -49.97 -4.64
CA PRO A 83 2.11 -48.53 -4.76
C PRO A 83 1.68 -48.04 -6.14
N VAL A 84 1.01 -46.88 -6.20
CA VAL A 84 0.53 -46.26 -7.45
C VAL A 84 0.97 -44.80 -7.54
N GLU A 85 0.96 -44.30 -8.77
CA GLU A 85 1.05 -42.88 -9.10
C GLU A 85 -0.25 -42.41 -9.75
N TRP A 86 -0.57 -41.13 -9.56
CA TRP A 86 -1.67 -40.46 -10.22
C TRP A 86 -1.20 -39.13 -10.81
N GLU A 87 -1.27 -39.03 -12.12
CA GLU A 87 -0.74 -37.94 -12.92
C GLU A 87 -1.86 -37.32 -13.76
N ILE A 88 -1.78 -36.01 -13.97
CA ILE A 88 -2.57 -35.27 -14.96
C ILE A 88 -1.66 -34.99 -16.15
N LEU A 89 -2.06 -35.43 -17.35
CA LEU A 89 -1.26 -35.37 -18.57
C LEU A 89 -1.89 -34.43 -19.61
N SER A 90 -1.05 -33.66 -20.30
CA SER A 90 -1.39 -32.92 -21.50
C SER A 90 -0.49 -33.40 -22.65
N GLY A 91 -0.99 -34.36 -23.42
CA GLY A 91 -0.18 -35.07 -24.42
C GLY A 91 0.96 -35.85 -23.75
N VAL A 92 2.20 -35.42 -23.96
CA VAL A 92 3.40 -36.03 -23.37
C VAL A 92 3.88 -35.33 -22.09
N MET A 93 3.24 -34.22 -21.70
CA MET A 93 3.65 -33.42 -20.55
C MET A 93 2.89 -33.84 -19.29
N VAL A 94 3.61 -34.02 -18.18
CA VAL A 94 3.00 -34.14 -16.85
C VAL A 94 2.70 -32.74 -16.33
N VAL A 95 1.41 -32.47 -16.09
CA VAL A 95 0.91 -31.18 -15.59
C VAL A 95 1.01 -31.11 -14.07
N ALA A 96 0.68 -32.21 -13.39
CA ALA A 96 0.79 -32.38 -11.95
C ALA A 96 0.75 -33.88 -11.60
N GLU A 97 1.39 -34.27 -10.50
CA GLU A 97 1.49 -35.68 -10.09
C GLU A 97 1.52 -35.90 -8.58
N ARG A 98 1.14 -37.11 -8.18
CA ARG A 98 1.43 -37.70 -6.87
C ARG A 98 1.91 -39.13 -7.04
N GLU A 99 3.13 -39.38 -6.60
CA GLU A 99 3.81 -40.67 -6.68
C GLU A 99 3.78 -41.44 -5.34
N ASN A 100 4.12 -42.74 -5.41
CA ASN A 100 4.37 -43.60 -4.24
C ASN A 100 3.21 -43.68 -3.24
N ILE A 101 1.97 -43.62 -3.73
CA ILE A 101 0.77 -43.76 -2.88
C ILE A 101 0.65 -45.23 -2.48
N ALA A 102 0.95 -45.56 -1.23
CA ALA A 102 0.89 -46.94 -0.73
C ALA A 102 -0.55 -47.52 -0.71
N PRO A 103 -0.71 -48.85 -0.81
CA PRO A 103 -2.03 -49.50 -0.70
C PRO A 103 -2.83 -49.04 0.54
N GLY A 104 -4.07 -48.62 0.34
CA GLY A 104 -4.99 -48.14 1.39
C GLY A 104 -4.77 -46.68 1.85
N PHE A 105 -3.76 -45.98 1.32
CA PHE A 105 -3.49 -44.58 1.68
C PHE A 105 -4.24 -43.60 0.77
N ARG A 106 -4.49 -42.40 1.31
CA ARG A 106 -5.02 -41.25 0.59
C ARG A 106 -3.96 -40.15 0.50
N GLN A 107 -3.87 -39.49 -0.65
CA GLN A 107 -3.00 -38.35 -0.89
C GLN A 107 -3.75 -37.25 -1.63
N THR A 108 -3.35 -36.01 -1.43
CA THR A 108 -3.98 -34.86 -2.08
C THR A 108 -3.08 -34.25 -3.14
N LEU A 109 -3.63 -33.98 -4.32
CA LEU A 109 -2.99 -33.23 -5.39
C LEU A 109 -3.78 -31.95 -5.66
N THR A 110 -3.12 -30.80 -5.64
CA THR A 110 -3.73 -29.55 -6.07
C THR A 110 -3.06 -29.06 -7.34
N ALA A 111 -3.85 -28.75 -8.37
CA ALA A 111 -3.37 -28.28 -9.66
C ALA A 111 -4.17 -27.05 -10.13
N ASN A 112 -3.50 -26.09 -10.76
CA ASN A 112 -4.16 -24.98 -11.44
C ASN A 112 -4.30 -25.32 -12.93
N LEU A 113 -5.51 -25.61 -13.38
CA LEU A 113 -5.78 -26.20 -14.69
C LEU A 113 -6.39 -25.18 -15.65
N ALA A 114 -5.86 -25.13 -16.87
CA ALA A 114 -6.43 -24.34 -17.96
C ALA A 114 -7.62 -25.09 -18.59
N PRO A 115 -8.57 -24.39 -19.25
CA PRO A 115 -9.63 -25.06 -20.00
C PRO A 115 -9.04 -25.97 -21.09
N GLY A 116 -9.53 -27.20 -21.18
CA GLY A 116 -9.01 -28.18 -22.14
C GLY A 116 -9.30 -29.62 -21.76
N SER A 117 -8.78 -30.53 -22.58
CA SER A 117 -8.86 -31.97 -22.36
C SER A 117 -7.51 -32.51 -21.92
N TYR A 118 -7.53 -33.27 -20.83
CA TYR A 118 -6.37 -33.90 -20.21
C TYR A 118 -6.62 -35.40 -20.07
N GLU A 119 -5.54 -36.16 -19.92
CA GLU A 119 -5.60 -37.57 -19.53
C GLU A 119 -5.18 -37.72 -18.07
N ILE A 120 -5.66 -38.77 -17.40
CA ILE A 120 -5.21 -39.12 -16.04
C ILE A 120 -4.71 -40.56 -16.00
N THR A 121 -3.64 -40.81 -15.25
CA THR A 121 -3.18 -42.19 -15.02
C THR A 121 -4.02 -42.89 -13.96
N CYS A 122 -4.20 -44.20 -14.11
CA CYS A 122 -5.10 -44.99 -13.29
C CYS A 122 -4.44 -46.27 -12.78
N GLY A 123 -3.42 -46.10 -11.94
CA GLY A 123 -2.66 -47.19 -11.35
C GLY A 123 -1.38 -47.44 -12.13
N LEU A 124 -1.27 -48.59 -12.81
CA LEU A 124 -0.08 -48.91 -13.60
C LEU A 124 -0.05 -48.10 -14.90
N LEU A 125 1.16 -47.73 -15.35
CA LEU A 125 1.38 -47.07 -16.65
C LEU A 125 0.81 -47.82 -17.86
N SER A 126 0.64 -49.15 -17.74
CA SER A 126 0.03 -50.00 -18.77
C SER A 126 -1.50 -49.98 -18.78
N ASN A 127 -2.13 -49.40 -17.75
CA ASN A 127 -3.59 -49.32 -17.67
C ASN A 127 -4.13 -48.29 -18.64
N PRO A 128 -5.38 -48.45 -19.13
CA PRO A 128 -6.05 -47.41 -19.89
C PRO A 128 -6.10 -46.10 -19.09
N ARG A 129 -5.79 -44.98 -19.74
CA ARG A 129 -5.89 -43.65 -19.15
C ARG A 129 -7.35 -43.24 -18.98
N GLY A 130 -7.63 -42.51 -17.91
CA GLY A 130 -8.89 -41.80 -17.74
C GLY A 130 -8.86 -40.43 -18.43
N THR A 131 -10.00 -39.73 -18.44
CA THR A 131 -10.12 -38.38 -19.00
C THR A 131 -10.39 -37.35 -17.91
N LEU A 132 -9.80 -36.17 -18.06
CA LEU A 132 -10.10 -34.99 -17.26
C LEU A 132 -10.46 -33.84 -18.20
N THR A 133 -11.74 -33.46 -18.18
CA THR A 133 -12.25 -32.31 -18.94
C THR A 133 -12.25 -31.08 -18.03
N VAL A 134 -11.56 -30.02 -18.44
CA VAL A 134 -11.54 -28.76 -17.72
C VAL A 134 -12.36 -27.74 -18.48
N THR A 135 -13.51 -27.34 -17.93
CA THR A 135 -14.41 -26.38 -18.56
C THR A 135 -13.94 -24.94 -18.32
N PRO A 136 -14.19 -24.01 -19.26
CA PRO A 136 -13.96 -22.60 -19.00
C PRO A 136 -14.65 -22.12 -17.73
N SER A 137 -13.97 -21.28 -16.95
CA SER A 137 -14.56 -20.62 -15.79
C SER A 137 -14.28 -19.12 -15.85
N GLU A 138 -15.24 -18.32 -15.40
CA GLU A 138 -15.07 -16.86 -15.33
C GLU A 138 -13.91 -16.49 -14.40
N ALA A 139 -13.76 -17.21 -13.29
CA ALA A 139 -12.67 -17.01 -12.34
C ALA A 139 -11.28 -17.25 -12.97
N TYR A 140 -11.12 -18.30 -13.78
CA TYR A 140 -9.87 -18.55 -14.50
C TYR A 140 -9.63 -17.50 -15.58
N ALA A 141 -10.65 -17.15 -16.37
CA ALA A 141 -10.53 -16.12 -17.39
C ALA A 141 -10.12 -14.77 -16.79
N ALA A 142 -10.73 -14.37 -15.67
CA ALA A 142 -10.37 -13.16 -14.93
C ALA A 142 -8.95 -13.22 -14.37
N ALA A 143 -8.52 -14.36 -13.83
CA ALA A 143 -7.15 -14.53 -13.33
C ALA A 143 -6.10 -14.50 -14.46
N ALA A 144 -6.38 -15.12 -15.61
CA ALA A 144 -5.51 -15.14 -16.78
C ALA A 144 -5.42 -13.78 -17.48
N ALA A 145 -6.47 -12.96 -17.38
CA ALA A 145 -6.49 -11.58 -17.89
C ALA A 145 -5.73 -10.58 -16.99
N ARG A 146 -5.23 -10.99 -15.82
CA ARG A 146 -4.49 -10.09 -14.92
C ARG A 146 -3.16 -9.68 -15.57
N PRO A 147 -2.73 -8.42 -15.39
CA PRO A 147 -1.46 -7.95 -15.91
C PRO A 147 -0.30 -8.74 -15.29
N THR A 148 0.66 -9.13 -16.12
CA THR A 148 1.94 -9.66 -15.62
C THR A 148 2.76 -8.54 -14.98
N LEU A 149 3.72 -8.89 -14.11
CA LEU A 149 4.65 -7.91 -13.51
C LEU A 149 5.39 -7.06 -14.57
N LYS A 150 5.57 -7.59 -15.78
CA LYS A 150 6.18 -6.86 -16.91
C LYS A 150 5.37 -5.61 -17.31
N ALA A 151 4.05 -5.64 -17.17
CA ALA A 151 3.17 -4.51 -17.49
C ALA A 151 3.48 -3.27 -16.63
N PHE A 152 4.05 -3.45 -15.44
CA PHE A 152 4.36 -2.37 -14.50
C PHE A 152 5.76 -1.77 -14.68
N ILE A 153 6.63 -2.39 -15.50
CA ILE A 153 8.01 -1.89 -15.71
C ILE A 153 8.00 -0.47 -16.28
N GLY A 154 7.15 -0.20 -17.29
CA GLY A 154 7.00 1.12 -17.89
C GLY A 154 6.53 2.17 -16.88
N PRO A 155 5.37 1.98 -16.24
CA PRO A 155 4.86 2.88 -15.20
C PRO A 155 5.88 3.17 -14.09
N LEU A 156 6.56 2.14 -13.56
CA LEU A 156 7.57 2.29 -12.51
C LEU A 156 8.79 3.09 -13.00
N SER A 157 9.24 2.84 -14.22
CA SER A 157 10.40 3.54 -14.80
C SER A 157 10.09 5.02 -15.03
N GLU A 158 8.89 5.32 -15.56
CA GLU A 158 8.47 6.70 -15.78
C GLU A 158 8.24 7.45 -14.46
N TYR A 159 7.72 6.76 -13.42
CA TYR A 159 7.60 7.38 -12.10
C TYR A 159 8.97 7.72 -11.50
N LYS A 160 9.98 6.85 -11.66
CA LYS A 160 11.36 7.18 -11.24
C LYS A 160 11.92 8.41 -11.94
N VAL A 161 11.65 8.57 -13.24
CA VAL A 161 12.02 9.79 -13.98
C VAL A 161 11.30 11.00 -13.40
N TYR A 162 10.00 10.89 -13.14
CA TYR A 162 9.22 11.95 -12.51
C TYR A 162 9.79 12.36 -11.14
N LEU A 163 10.10 11.39 -10.26
CA LEU A 163 10.71 11.67 -8.96
C LEU A 163 12.08 12.36 -9.09
N ALA A 164 12.90 11.95 -10.06
CA ALA A 164 14.19 12.60 -10.31
C ALA A 164 14.05 14.05 -10.81
N MET A 165 13.04 14.30 -11.65
CA MET A 165 12.71 15.65 -12.14
C MET A 165 12.20 16.54 -11.00
N GLN A 166 11.23 16.06 -10.21
CA GLN A 166 10.69 16.81 -9.07
C GLN A 166 11.75 17.04 -8.00
N GLY A 167 12.58 16.03 -7.69
CA GLY A 167 13.69 16.21 -6.75
C GLY A 167 14.73 17.24 -7.23
N SER A 168 14.97 17.33 -8.55
CA SER A 168 15.85 18.37 -9.10
C SER A 168 15.21 19.75 -9.06
N ALA A 169 13.92 19.85 -9.39
CA ALA A 169 13.15 21.08 -9.28
C ALA A 169 13.09 21.58 -7.84
N LEU A 170 12.86 20.67 -6.87
CA LEU A 170 12.80 20.97 -5.44
C LEU A 170 14.10 21.59 -4.94
N VAL A 171 15.25 20.98 -5.25
CA VAL A 171 16.56 21.53 -4.87
C VAL A 171 16.72 22.94 -5.45
N SER A 172 16.43 23.12 -6.75
CA SER A 172 16.57 24.43 -7.41
C SER A 172 15.68 25.50 -6.78
N SER A 173 14.42 25.18 -6.48
CA SER A 173 13.46 26.16 -5.96
C SER A 173 13.73 26.49 -4.49
N VAL A 174 14.16 25.52 -3.69
CA VAL A 174 14.56 25.74 -2.30
C VAL A 174 15.86 26.51 -2.20
N THR A 175 16.83 26.28 -3.09
CA THR A 175 18.05 27.10 -3.15
C THR A 175 17.72 28.56 -3.43
N ALA A 176 16.85 28.85 -4.41
CA ALA A 176 16.44 30.24 -4.69
C ALA A 176 15.74 30.90 -3.49
N LEU A 177 14.91 30.15 -2.75
CA LEU A 177 14.29 30.65 -1.51
C LEU A 177 15.34 30.93 -0.43
N ALA A 178 16.33 30.05 -0.27
CA ALA A 178 17.41 30.22 0.70
C ALA A 178 18.28 31.44 0.38
N GLU A 179 18.60 31.67 -0.89
CA GLU A 179 19.35 32.85 -1.36
C GLU A 179 18.60 34.16 -1.04
N ALA A 180 17.28 34.20 -1.25
CA ALA A 180 16.46 35.37 -0.90
C ALA A 180 16.43 35.63 0.62
N ILE A 181 16.35 34.57 1.42
CA ILE A 181 16.41 34.65 2.89
C ILE A 181 17.77 35.17 3.35
N GLU A 182 18.87 34.64 2.80
CA GLU A 182 20.24 35.04 3.12
C GLU A 182 20.50 36.51 2.75
N ALA A 183 19.94 36.98 1.64
CA ALA A 183 20.00 38.38 1.23
C ALA A 183 19.13 39.32 2.10
N GLY A 184 18.31 38.77 3.00
CA GLY A 184 17.36 39.55 3.80
C GLY A 184 16.16 40.09 3.01
N ASP A 185 15.91 39.58 1.80
CA ASP A 185 14.83 40.05 0.93
C ASP A 185 13.51 39.33 1.27
N LEU A 186 12.78 39.89 2.24
CA LEU A 186 11.53 39.34 2.74
C LEU A 186 10.46 39.19 1.64
N GLU A 187 10.30 40.18 0.77
CA GLU A 187 9.26 40.17 -0.27
C GLU A 187 9.58 39.12 -1.34
N GLN A 188 10.85 39.04 -1.77
CA GLN A 188 11.28 38.01 -2.69
C GLN A 188 11.13 36.61 -2.07
N ALA A 189 11.53 36.42 -0.80
CA ALA A 189 11.40 35.14 -0.10
C ALA A 189 9.93 34.70 0.01
N ARG A 190 9.02 35.61 0.37
CA ARG A 190 7.57 35.34 0.39
C ARG A 190 7.04 34.92 -0.98
N SER A 191 7.48 35.59 -2.06
CA SER A 191 7.04 35.27 -3.42
C SER A 191 7.51 33.89 -3.89
N LEU A 192 8.67 33.43 -3.39
CA LEU A 192 9.26 32.13 -3.75
C LEU A 192 8.74 30.97 -2.90
N TYR A 193 8.21 31.24 -1.70
CA TYR A 193 7.83 30.19 -0.74
C TYR A 193 6.91 29.12 -1.33
N GLN A 194 5.80 29.53 -1.96
CA GLN A 194 4.85 28.58 -2.54
C GLN A 194 5.49 27.78 -3.69
N ALA A 195 6.23 28.44 -4.58
CA ALA A 195 6.90 27.79 -5.69
C ALA A 195 7.97 26.79 -5.22
N ALA A 196 8.61 27.05 -4.07
CA ALA A 196 9.56 26.13 -3.46
C ALA A 196 8.91 24.86 -2.90
N ARG A 197 7.65 24.93 -2.47
CA ARG A 197 6.89 23.78 -1.95
C ARG A 197 6.30 22.90 -3.05
N THR A 198 5.92 23.47 -4.20
CA THR A 198 5.24 22.73 -5.28
C THR A 198 5.90 21.40 -5.65
N PRO A 199 7.23 21.30 -5.87
CA PRO A 199 7.84 20.02 -6.22
C PRO A 199 7.78 18.98 -5.10
N TYR A 200 7.82 19.41 -3.82
CA TYR A 200 7.70 18.54 -2.66
C TYR A 200 6.29 17.97 -2.53
N ASN A 201 5.27 18.82 -2.63
CA ASN A 201 3.86 18.41 -2.55
C ASN A 201 3.49 17.39 -3.65
N ARG A 202 4.04 17.59 -4.85
CA ARG A 202 3.88 16.68 -6.00
C ARG A 202 4.48 15.29 -5.81
N ILE A 203 5.42 15.12 -4.88
CA ILE A 203 6.06 13.82 -4.57
C ILE A 203 5.74 13.30 -3.18
N GLU A 204 4.91 14.00 -2.41
CA GLU A 204 4.67 13.72 -0.99
C GLU A 204 4.19 12.28 -0.75
N ALA A 205 3.54 11.66 -1.74
CA ALA A 205 3.04 10.29 -1.66
C ALA A 205 4.12 9.28 -1.27
N VAL A 206 5.38 9.52 -1.65
CA VAL A 206 6.49 8.61 -1.37
C VAL A 206 7.43 9.09 -0.27
N THR A 207 7.24 10.30 0.27
CA THR A 207 8.15 10.86 1.29
C THR A 207 8.01 10.15 2.64
N ASP A 208 6.88 9.49 2.92
CA ASP A 208 6.70 8.67 4.13
C ASP A 208 7.72 7.53 4.25
N ARG A 209 8.22 7.04 3.11
CA ARG A 209 9.26 5.99 3.08
C ARG A 209 10.63 6.54 3.47
N ILE A 210 10.73 7.85 3.65
CA ILE A 210 11.93 8.62 3.99
C ILE A 210 11.56 9.56 5.15
N SER A 211 10.96 8.97 6.20
CA SER A 211 10.29 9.69 7.28
C SER A 211 11.19 10.64 8.07
N ASP A 212 12.49 10.32 8.20
CA ASP A 212 13.47 11.21 8.82
C ASP A 212 13.62 12.53 8.06
N LEU A 213 13.69 12.48 6.72
CA LEU A 213 13.74 13.69 5.90
C LEU A 213 12.39 14.38 5.80
N LYS A 214 11.29 13.63 5.70
CA LYS A 214 9.94 14.20 5.76
C LYS A 214 9.75 15.06 7.01
N ASN A 215 10.09 14.51 8.18
CA ASN A 215 9.93 15.20 9.47
C ASN A 215 10.88 16.40 9.64
N ALA A 216 12.01 16.42 8.92
CA ALA A 216 12.92 17.57 8.91
C ALA A 216 12.50 18.68 7.93
N ILE A 217 11.98 18.29 6.77
CA ILE A 217 11.60 19.17 5.66
C ILE A 217 10.25 19.85 5.92
N ASP A 218 9.29 19.11 6.46
CA ASP A 218 7.90 19.56 6.54
C ASP A 218 7.21 19.26 7.90
N PRO A 219 7.83 19.58 9.06
CA PRO A 219 7.16 19.42 10.34
C PRO A 219 6.07 20.47 10.53
N VAL A 220 4.85 20.04 10.86
CA VAL A 220 3.76 20.94 11.24
C VAL A 220 3.83 21.24 12.73
N ALA A 221 3.84 22.52 13.11
CA ALA A 221 3.99 22.94 14.51
C ALA A 221 2.95 22.32 15.45
N ASP A 222 1.71 22.12 14.99
CA ASP A 222 0.62 21.55 15.78
C ASP A 222 0.88 20.11 16.25
N TYR A 223 1.81 19.39 15.61
CA TYR A 223 2.20 18.04 15.99
C TYR A 223 3.47 17.97 16.85
N LEU A 224 4.06 19.13 17.21
CA LEU A 224 5.25 19.22 18.04
C LEU A 224 4.89 19.64 19.48
N GLU A 225 5.61 19.11 20.47
CA GLU A 225 5.31 19.31 21.89
C GLU A 225 5.35 20.80 22.27
N LYS A 226 6.36 21.52 21.75
CA LYS A 226 6.54 22.96 22.01
C LYS A 226 6.13 23.85 20.84
N ARG A 227 5.45 23.28 19.84
CA ARG A 227 4.99 23.98 18.63
C ARG A 227 6.12 24.77 17.97
N GLU A 228 5.97 26.07 17.75
CA GLU A 228 6.97 26.93 17.12
C GLU A 228 8.26 27.10 17.93
N GLU A 229 8.24 26.81 19.24
CA GLU A 229 9.41 26.83 20.12
C GLU A 229 10.14 25.47 20.17
N ASP A 230 9.63 24.46 19.46
CA ASP A 230 10.22 23.13 19.44
C ASP A 230 11.51 23.12 18.62
N PRO A 231 12.63 22.56 19.12
CA PRO A 231 13.85 22.38 18.32
C PRO A 231 13.65 21.57 17.04
N ALA A 232 12.62 20.73 16.97
CA ALA A 232 12.24 19.99 15.77
C ALA A 232 11.43 20.83 14.76
N PHE A 233 11.02 22.05 15.11
CA PHE A 233 10.35 22.96 14.19
C PHE A 233 11.34 23.57 13.19
N THR A 234 11.62 22.82 12.13
CA THR A 234 12.55 23.17 11.06
C THR A 234 11.85 23.24 9.70
N GLY A 235 12.64 23.33 8.63
CA GLY A 235 12.15 23.15 7.26
C GLY A 235 11.19 24.24 6.80
N PHE A 236 10.26 23.88 5.91
CA PHE A 236 9.35 24.81 5.27
C PHE A 236 8.48 25.59 6.25
N HIS A 237 7.80 24.93 7.18
CA HIS A 237 6.88 25.62 8.08
C HIS A 237 7.59 26.54 9.08
N ARG A 238 8.84 26.26 9.44
CA ARG A 238 9.66 27.21 10.24
C ARG A 238 10.00 28.47 9.45
N ILE A 239 10.30 28.32 8.16
CA ILE A 239 10.51 29.45 7.24
C ILE A 239 9.20 30.22 7.06
N GLU A 240 8.09 29.52 6.84
CA GLU A 240 6.74 30.08 6.73
C GLU A 240 6.40 30.99 7.91
N TYR A 241 6.60 30.48 9.12
CA TYR A 241 6.36 31.22 10.35
C TYR A 241 7.17 32.52 10.40
N GLY A 242 8.47 32.45 10.06
CA GLY A 242 9.33 33.63 10.03
C GLY A 242 8.88 34.66 8.98
N LEU A 243 8.65 34.21 7.75
CA LEU A 243 8.32 35.09 6.65
C LEU A 243 6.92 35.72 6.78
N PHE A 244 5.90 34.95 7.16
CA PHE A 244 4.51 35.40 7.09
C PHE A 244 3.93 35.82 8.44
N SER A 245 4.31 35.15 9.54
CA SER A 245 3.84 35.53 10.88
C SER A 245 4.75 36.56 11.54
N ALA A 246 6.06 36.31 11.59
CA ALA A 246 7.01 37.24 12.22
C ALA A 246 7.36 38.42 11.30
N GLY A 247 7.21 38.25 9.97
CA GLY A 247 7.52 39.30 9.00
C GLY A 247 9.00 39.63 8.93
N SER A 248 9.88 38.64 9.13
CA SER A 248 11.34 38.82 9.11
C SER A 248 12.06 37.60 8.54
N THR A 249 13.24 37.82 7.98
CA THR A 249 14.22 36.78 7.61
C THR A 249 15.21 36.47 8.73
N ASP A 250 15.14 37.20 9.85
CA ASP A 250 16.07 37.05 10.97
C ASP A 250 16.09 35.62 11.52
N GLY A 251 17.30 35.05 11.60
CA GLY A 251 17.51 33.68 12.08
C GLY A 251 17.01 32.58 11.13
N LEU A 252 16.50 32.91 9.93
CA LEU A 252 16.05 31.92 8.96
C LEU A 252 17.18 31.35 8.08
N ALA A 253 18.29 32.06 7.90
CA ALA A 253 19.41 31.60 7.08
C ALA A 253 19.89 30.17 7.43
N PRO A 254 20.18 29.81 8.71
CA PRO A 254 20.57 28.44 9.05
C PRO A 254 19.45 27.41 8.84
N VAL A 255 18.18 27.82 8.94
CA VAL A 255 17.03 26.94 8.66
C VAL A 255 16.93 26.65 7.16
N ALA A 256 17.11 27.68 6.33
CA ALA A 256 17.07 27.57 4.87
C ALA A 256 18.25 26.76 4.33
N GLU A 257 19.45 26.96 4.86
CA GLU A 257 20.64 26.15 4.53
C GLU A 257 20.41 24.67 4.86
N LYS A 258 19.88 24.37 6.06
CA LYS A 258 19.52 23.01 6.45
C LYS A 258 18.47 22.42 5.51
N LEU A 259 17.45 23.20 5.14
CA LEU A 259 16.40 22.75 4.22
C LEU A 259 16.98 22.39 2.84
N VAL A 260 17.92 23.20 2.29
CA VAL A 260 18.63 22.88 1.04
C VAL A 260 19.37 21.54 1.15
N ALA A 261 20.05 21.30 2.27
CA ALA A 261 20.76 20.04 2.52
C ALA A 261 19.78 18.84 2.60
N ASP A 262 18.67 19.00 3.33
CA ASP A 262 17.67 17.96 3.51
C ASP A 262 16.99 17.60 2.17
N VAL A 263 16.61 18.58 1.35
CA VAL A 263 16.00 18.28 0.03
C VAL A 263 17.00 17.71 -0.97
N THR A 264 18.29 18.04 -0.83
CA THR A 264 19.36 17.40 -1.60
C THR A 264 19.54 15.94 -1.21
N ALA A 265 19.48 15.63 0.08
CA ALA A 265 19.47 14.25 0.57
C ALA A 265 18.20 13.50 0.12
N LEU A 266 17.04 14.17 0.13
CA LEU A 266 15.78 13.60 -0.34
C LEU A 266 15.90 13.21 -1.82
N LYS A 267 16.43 14.09 -2.67
CA LYS A 267 16.67 13.81 -4.09
C LYS A 267 17.51 12.55 -4.30
N GLN A 268 18.57 12.34 -3.52
CA GLN A 268 19.39 11.12 -3.62
C GLN A 268 18.60 9.89 -3.21
N ARG A 269 17.88 9.93 -2.09
CA ARG A 269 17.10 8.79 -1.62
C ARG A 269 15.92 8.44 -2.54
N LEU A 270 15.30 9.44 -3.17
CA LEU A 270 14.29 9.22 -4.22
C LEU A 270 14.87 8.47 -5.41
N ARG A 271 16.09 8.80 -5.83
CA ARG A 271 16.79 8.12 -6.95
C ARG A 271 17.08 6.65 -6.64
N GLU A 272 17.43 6.36 -5.39
CA GLU A 272 17.77 5.01 -4.92
C GLU A 272 16.55 4.16 -4.53
N MET A 273 15.38 4.80 -4.42
CA MET A 273 14.15 4.15 -3.99
C MET A 273 13.78 2.97 -4.88
N LYS A 274 13.53 1.83 -4.22
CA LYS A 274 12.98 0.64 -4.84
C LYS A 274 11.46 0.70 -4.71
N LEU A 275 10.77 0.57 -5.85
CA LEU A 275 9.33 0.62 -5.95
C LEU A 275 8.84 -0.72 -6.53
N GLY A 276 7.94 -1.39 -5.81
CA GLY A 276 7.15 -2.51 -6.30
C GLY A 276 5.92 -2.01 -7.09
N PRO A 277 5.32 -2.86 -7.95
CA PRO A 277 4.09 -2.53 -8.68
C PRO A 277 2.97 -1.97 -7.79
N GLU A 278 2.80 -2.55 -6.60
CA GLU A 278 1.78 -2.19 -5.62
C GLU A 278 2.00 -0.81 -4.99
N ASP A 279 3.25 -0.34 -4.96
CA ASP A 279 3.64 0.87 -4.24
C ASP A 279 3.00 2.13 -4.84
N LEU A 280 2.78 2.18 -6.16
CA LEU A 280 2.20 3.37 -6.80
C LEU A 280 0.77 3.60 -6.31
N ALA A 281 -0.08 2.58 -6.38
CA ALA A 281 -1.46 2.71 -5.94
C ALA A 281 -1.56 2.87 -4.42
N ASN A 282 -0.78 2.11 -3.64
CA ASN A 282 -0.78 2.21 -2.18
C ASN A 282 -0.34 3.60 -1.71
N SER A 283 0.76 4.13 -2.26
CA SER A 283 1.28 5.45 -1.86
C SER A 283 0.30 6.57 -2.24
N ALA A 284 -0.35 6.46 -3.41
CA ALA A 284 -1.37 7.42 -3.83
C ALA A 284 -2.61 7.37 -2.92
N ALA A 285 -3.14 6.18 -2.62
CA ALA A 285 -4.29 6.01 -1.74
C ALA A 285 -4.00 6.50 -0.31
N ASN A 286 -2.81 6.18 0.21
CA ASN A 286 -2.38 6.62 1.54
C ASN A 286 -2.25 8.14 1.63
N LEU A 287 -1.67 8.80 0.62
CA LEU A 287 -1.61 10.26 0.60
C LEU A 287 -3.02 10.85 0.51
N ALA A 288 -3.86 10.40 -0.40
CA ALA A 288 -5.24 10.91 -0.53
C ALA A 288 -6.03 10.78 0.79
N THR A 289 -5.86 9.67 1.51
CA THR A 289 -6.45 9.46 2.84
C THR A 289 -5.97 10.53 3.84
N ARG A 290 -4.65 10.74 3.94
CA ARG A 290 -4.10 11.76 4.84
C ARG A 290 -4.54 13.17 4.50
N LEU A 291 -4.61 13.49 3.21
CA LEU A 291 -5.09 14.81 2.76
C LEU A 291 -6.54 15.03 3.20
N ALA A 292 -7.40 14.01 3.08
CA ALA A 292 -8.77 14.06 3.57
C ALA A 292 -8.85 14.28 5.09
N GLU A 293 -8.08 13.50 5.86
CA GLU A 293 -8.12 13.51 7.33
C GLU A 293 -7.51 14.77 7.95
N GLY A 294 -6.47 15.33 7.32
CA GLY A 294 -5.71 16.46 7.83
C GLY A 294 -5.89 17.73 6.99
N PRO A 295 -4.99 18.02 6.03
CA PRO A 295 -4.93 19.30 5.33
C PRO A 295 -6.23 19.79 4.67
N ALA A 296 -7.03 18.91 4.04
CA ALA A 296 -8.29 19.30 3.42
C ALA A 296 -9.36 19.75 4.43
N SER A 297 -9.28 19.24 5.67
CA SER A 297 -10.21 19.57 6.74
C SER A 297 -9.72 20.75 7.60
N HIS A 298 -8.44 20.78 7.93
CA HIS A 298 -7.88 21.65 8.97
C HIS A 298 -6.83 22.66 8.47
N GLY A 299 -6.32 22.47 7.25
CA GLY A 299 -5.14 23.19 6.76
C GLY A 299 -3.84 22.69 7.39
N ALA A 300 -2.71 23.08 6.81
CA ALA A 300 -1.35 22.83 7.26
C ALA A 300 -0.45 24.08 7.16
N SER A 301 -0.72 24.99 6.21
CA SER A 301 0.07 26.21 5.92
C SER A 301 -0.60 27.45 6.52
N ARG A 302 -0.62 27.49 7.85
CA ARG A 302 -1.39 28.48 8.63
C ARG A 302 -0.99 29.93 8.39
N TYR A 303 0.28 30.19 8.07
CA TYR A 303 0.81 31.55 8.06
C TYR A 303 0.83 32.12 6.63
N ALA A 304 1.22 31.31 5.64
CA ALA A 304 1.22 31.69 4.22
C ALA A 304 -0.17 31.59 3.59
N GLY A 305 -1.06 30.75 4.13
CA GLY A 305 -2.41 30.54 3.60
C GLY A 305 -2.43 29.89 2.21
N THR A 306 -1.46 29.02 1.93
CA THR A 306 -1.24 28.37 0.63
C THR A 306 -1.91 27.00 0.51
N ASP A 307 -2.67 26.56 1.51
CA ASP A 307 -3.20 25.19 1.67
C ASP A 307 -3.90 24.64 0.42
N LEU A 308 -4.80 25.41 -0.19
CA LEU A 308 -5.54 24.97 -1.38
C LEU A 308 -4.63 24.80 -2.61
N ALA A 309 -3.60 25.63 -2.73
CA ALA A 309 -2.62 25.48 -3.80
C ALA A 309 -1.76 24.22 -3.59
N GLU A 310 -1.41 23.94 -2.34
CA GLU A 310 -0.66 22.74 -1.98
C GLU A 310 -1.48 21.46 -2.18
N LEU A 311 -2.77 21.46 -1.80
CA LEU A 311 -3.71 20.38 -2.12
C LEU A 311 -3.85 20.17 -3.63
N SER A 312 -3.84 21.23 -4.42
CA SER A 312 -3.82 21.14 -5.89
C SER A 312 -2.52 20.52 -6.42
N ASP A 313 -1.36 20.85 -5.83
CA ASP A 313 -0.07 20.26 -6.17
C ASP A 313 0.02 18.79 -5.75
N ASN A 314 -0.53 18.42 -4.58
CA ASN A 314 -0.65 17.04 -4.17
C ASN A 314 -1.54 16.25 -5.14
N LEU A 315 -2.67 16.83 -5.57
CA LEU A 315 -3.57 16.21 -6.54
C LEU A 315 -2.89 16.02 -7.91
N ASP A 316 -1.99 16.93 -8.33
CA ASP A 316 -1.14 16.72 -9.51
C ASP A 316 -0.25 15.48 -9.36
N GLY A 317 0.35 15.29 -8.17
CA GLY A 317 1.14 14.11 -7.83
C GLY A 317 0.33 12.81 -7.89
N LEU A 318 -0.85 12.81 -7.26
CA LEU A 318 -1.79 11.69 -7.29
C LEU A 318 -2.24 11.37 -8.72
N ALA A 319 -2.59 12.39 -9.51
CA ALA A 319 -2.99 12.24 -10.91
C ALA A 319 -1.85 11.68 -11.77
N LYS A 320 -0.59 12.07 -11.51
CA LYS A 320 0.56 11.46 -12.20
C LYS A 320 0.63 9.97 -11.93
N MET A 321 0.52 9.54 -10.67
CA MET A 321 0.59 8.12 -10.30
C MET A 321 -0.54 7.30 -10.92
N ALA A 322 -1.77 7.80 -10.86
CA ALA A 322 -2.92 7.17 -11.50
C ALA A 322 -2.78 7.12 -13.03
N GLY A 323 -2.33 8.21 -13.65
CA GLY A 323 -2.11 8.28 -15.10
C GLY A 323 -1.07 7.29 -15.61
N LEU A 324 -0.03 7.01 -14.81
CA LEU A 324 0.96 5.98 -15.13
C LEU A 324 0.37 4.56 -15.09
N LEU A 325 -0.59 4.30 -14.21
CA LEU A 325 -1.26 3.00 -14.10
C LEU A 325 -2.40 2.82 -15.09
N LYS A 326 -2.90 3.91 -15.68
CA LYS A 326 -4.04 3.91 -16.60
C LYS A 326 -3.93 2.89 -17.74
N PRO A 327 -2.81 2.74 -18.47
CA PRO A 327 -2.71 1.75 -19.54
C PRO A 327 -2.92 0.32 -19.04
N VAL A 328 -2.39 0.00 -17.85
CA VAL A 328 -2.54 -1.32 -17.21
C VAL A 328 -3.98 -1.55 -16.76
N LEU A 329 -4.60 -0.52 -16.17
CA LEU A 329 -5.96 -0.57 -15.68
C LEU A 329 -6.99 -0.63 -16.81
N SER A 330 -6.81 0.10 -17.90
CA SER A 330 -7.75 0.10 -19.02
C SER A 330 -7.88 -1.27 -19.69
N GLU A 331 -6.82 -2.07 -19.66
CA GLU A 331 -6.84 -3.44 -20.20
C GLU A 331 -7.43 -4.44 -19.20
N ALA A 332 -6.98 -4.42 -17.94
CA ALA A 332 -7.35 -5.44 -16.97
C ALA A 332 -8.58 -5.13 -16.11
N ALA A 333 -8.88 -3.86 -15.90
CA ALA A 333 -9.93 -3.40 -14.99
C ALA A 333 -10.52 -2.04 -15.44
N PRO A 334 -11.19 -1.98 -16.62
CA PRO A 334 -11.64 -0.72 -17.21
C PRO A 334 -12.63 0.06 -16.32
N ASP A 335 -13.45 -0.63 -15.53
CA ASP A 335 -14.36 0.04 -14.57
C ASP A 335 -13.60 0.73 -13.44
N VAL A 336 -12.50 0.13 -12.96
CA VAL A 336 -11.64 0.75 -11.95
C VAL A 336 -10.88 1.94 -12.55
N ALA A 337 -10.41 1.81 -13.80
CA ALA A 337 -9.78 2.93 -14.51
C ALA A 337 -10.73 4.14 -14.60
N ARG A 338 -11.98 3.90 -15.00
CA ARG A 338 -13.01 4.93 -15.13
C ARG A 338 -13.35 5.57 -13.79
N ASP A 339 -13.55 4.76 -12.74
CA ASP A 339 -13.87 5.29 -11.42
C ASP A 339 -12.74 6.18 -10.86
N VAL A 340 -11.47 5.78 -11.04
CA VAL A 340 -10.31 6.60 -10.64
C VAL A 340 -10.28 7.93 -11.41
N ASP A 341 -10.48 7.91 -12.73
CA ASP A 341 -10.56 9.12 -13.55
C ASP A 341 -11.71 10.05 -13.08
N GLU A 342 -12.89 9.48 -12.81
CA GLU A 342 -14.06 10.21 -12.33
C GLU A 342 -13.80 10.86 -10.96
N LYS A 343 -13.19 10.14 -10.01
CA LYS A 343 -12.86 10.69 -8.68
C LYS A 343 -11.74 11.73 -8.73
N LEU A 344 -10.72 11.55 -9.57
CA LEU A 344 -9.69 12.56 -9.80
C LEU A 344 -10.30 13.85 -10.37
N SER A 345 -11.16 13.73 -11.39
CA SER A 345 -11.84 14.87 -11.99
C SER A 345 -12.76 15.56 -10.99
N ALA A 346 -13.54 14.81 -10.21
CA ALA A 346 -14.43 15.37 -9.20
C ALA A 346 -13.66 16.12 -8.10
N THR A 347 -12.54 15.58 -7.64
CA THR A 347 -11.66 16.23 -6.65
C THR A 347 -11.03 17.50 -7.23
N ARG A 348 -10.56 17.46 -8.49
CA ARG A 348 -10.04 18.65 -9.18
C ARG A 348 -11.10 19.73 -9.31
N THR A 349 -12.29 19.37 -9.77
CA THR A 349 -13.41 20.31 -9.89
C THR A 349 -13.77 20.91 -8.54
N ALA A 350 -13.82 20.11 -7.47
CA ALA A 350 -14.09 20.60 -6.12
C ALA A 350 -13.04 21.63 -5.68
N LEU A 351 -11.75 21.35 -5.88
CA LEU A 351 -10.67 22.31 -5.60
C LEU A 351 -10.82 23.59 -6.43
N ASP A 352 -10.99 23.46 -7.75
CA ASP A 352 -11.05 24.58 -8.67
C ASP A 352 -12.22 25.53 -8.38
N THR A 353 -13.29 25.07 -7.70
CA THR A 353 -14.38 25.96 -7.25
C THR A 353 -13.92 27.08 -6.31
N PHE A 354 -12.82 26.87 -5.59
CA PHE A 354 -12.24 27.89 -4.71
C PHE A 354 -11.35 28.89 -5.45
N LYS A 355 -10.95 28.60 -6.69
CA LYS A 355 -9.98 29.42 -7.42
C LYS A 355 -10.61 30.72 -7.90
N GLY A 356 -10.13 31.85 -7.37
CA GLY A 356 -10.52 33.18 -7.78
C GLY A 356 -9.60 33.78 -8.84
N ALA A 357 -9.85 35.04 -9.21
CA ALA A 357 -9.05 35.78 -10.20
C ALA A 357 -7.57 35.93 -9.79
N ASN A 358 -7.30 35.96 -8.49
CA ASN A 358 -5.96 36.10 -7.91
C ASN A 358 -5.39 34.75 -7.40
N GLY A 359 -5.93 33.62 -7.87
CA GLY A 359 -5.56 32.29 -7.38
C GLY A 359 -6.45 31.81 -6.22
N PHE A 360 -5.94 30.87 -5.44
CA PHE A 360 -6.69 30.31 -4.30
C PHE A 360 -6.76 31.31 -3.14
N PRO A 361 -7.90 31.38 -2.44
CA PRO A 361 -7.99 32.14 -1.19
C PRO A 361 -7.21 31.43 -0.09
N THR A 362 -6.92 32.19 0.97
CA THR A 362 -6.40 31.62 2.22
C THR A 362 -7.44 30.70 2.86
N PHE A 363 -6.97 29.62 3.51
CA PHE A 363 -7.83 28.55 3.99
C PHE A 363 -8.88 29.01 5.02
N ASP A 364 -8.59 30.04 5.81
CA ASP A 364 -9.51 30.68 6.77
C ASP A 364 -10.77 31.25 6.11
N LYS A 365 -10.72 31.59 4.82
CA LYS A 365 -11.86 32.09 4.04
C LYS A 365 -12.74 31.00 3.46
N VAL A 366 -12.31 29.74 3.54
CA VAL A 366 -13.12 28.58 3.15
C VAL A 366 -13.98 28.19 4.34
N ASP A 367 -15.30 28.17 4.17
CA ASP A 367 -16.20 27.75 5.25
C ASP A 367 -16.08 26.25 5.58
N GLU A 368 -16.52 25.88 6.77
CA GLU A 368 -16.40 24.51 7.28
C GLU A 368 -17.13 23.47 6.41
N ALA A 369 -18.27 23.83 5.82
CA ALA A 369 -19.04 22.91 4.98
C ALA A 369 -18.28 22.61 3.68
N ALA A 370 -17.67 23.63 3.08
CA ALA A 370 -16.86 23.50 1.89
C ALA A 370 -15.56 22.72 2.14
N ARG A 371 -14.91 22.91 3.30
CA ARG A 371 -13.76 22.09 3.73
C ARG A 371 -14.14 20.61 3.89
N LYS A 372 -15.27 20.31 4.53
CA LYS A 372 -15.77 18.93 4.66
C LYS A 372 -16.09 18.31 3.30
N ALA A 373 -16.67 19.06 2.37
CA ALA A 373 -16.93 18.58 1.02
C ALA A 373 -15.64 18.29 0.24
N LEU A 374 -14.61 19.13 0.41
CA LEU A 374 -13.28 18.89 -0.17
C LEU A 374 -12.59 17.68 0.45
N ALA A 375 -12.61 17.54 1.78
CA ALA A 375 -12.09 16.37 2.46
C ALA A 375 -12.78 15.08 1.98
N LYS A 376 -14.10 15.12 1.81
CA LYS A 376 -14.89 14.00 1.31
C LYS A 376 -14.51 13.59 -0.12
N SER A 377 -14.16 14.54 -0.99
CA SER A 377 -13.73 14.21 -2.36
C SER A 377 -12.36 13.52 -2.37
N PHE A 378 -11.43 13.94 -1.51
CA PHE A 378 -10.17 13.23 -1.28
C PHE A 378 -10.38 11.83 -0.69
N GLU A 379 -11.33 11.64 0.24
CA GLU A 379 -11.70 10.33 0.79
C GLU A 379 -12.24 9.40 -0.31
N ASP A 380 -13.13 9.90 -1.17
CA ASP A 380 -13.64 9.14 -2.31
C ASP A 380 -12.54 8.78 -3.31
N LEU A 381 -11.61 9.70 -3.56
CA LEU A 381 -10.43 9.44 -4.39
C LEU A 381 -9.53 8.37 -3.76
N ALA A 382 -9.31 8.41 -2.44
CA ALA A 382 -8.53 7.42 -1.73
C ALA A 382 -9.15 6.01 -1.87
N ALA A 383 -10.47 5.90 -1.70
CA ALA A 383 -11.21 4.65 -1.87
C ALA A 383 -11.17 4.12 -3.32
N ALA A 384 -11.17 5.00 -4.32
CA ALA A 384 -10.98 4.61 -5.72
C ALA A 384 -9.56 4.06 -5.95
N LEU A 385 -8.54 4.80 -5.50
CA LEU A 385 -7.13 4.43 -5.66
C LEU A 385 -6.80 3.11 -4.95
N SER A 386 -7.37 2.84 -3.77
CA SER A 386 -7.11 1.62 -3.01
C SER A 386 -7.59 0.34 -3.70
N ARG A 387 -8.55 0.44 -4.63
CA ARG A 387 -9.07 -0.71 -5.39
C ARG A 387 -8.15 -1.15 -6.52
N ILE A 388 -7.21 -0.30 -6.94
CA ILE A 388 -6.33 -0.59 -8.08
C ILE A 388 -5.59 -1.90 -7.90
N ASN A 389 -4.87 -2.08 -6.78
CA ASN A 389 -4.01 -3.25 -6.58
C ASN A 389 -4.80 -4.55 -6.61
N GLN A 390 -5.96 -4.61 -5.94
CA GLN A 390 -6.83 -5.78 -5.99
C GLN A 390 -7.30 -6.08 -7.43
N ALA A 391 -7.68 -5.05 -8.18
CA ALA A 391 -8.21 -5.18 -9.53
C ALA A 391 -7.18 -5.71 -10.54
N VAL A 392 -5.90 -5.41 -10.33
CA VAL A 392 -4.79 -5.92 -11.18
C VAL A 392 -4.08 -7.13 -10.58
N GLY A 393 -4.59 -7.70 -9.47
CA GLY A 393 -4.04 -8.91 -8.86
C GLY A 393 -2.75 -8.72 -8.07
N LEU A 394 -2.51 -7.52 -7.54
CA LEU A 394 -1.42 -7.16 -6.63
C LEU A 394 -1.86 -7.05 -5.15
N GLY A 395 -3.15 -7.25 -4.87
CA GLY A 395 -3.75 -7.10 -3.53
C GLY A 395 -3.97 -8.40 -2.77
#